data_AF-A0A9X8RLM3-F1
#
_entry.id   AF-A0A9X8RLM3-F1
#
_cell.length_a   1.000
_cell.length_b   1.000
_cell.length_c   1.000
_cell.angle_alpha   90.00
_cell.angle_beta   90.00
_cell.angle_gamma   90.00
#
_symmetry.space_group_name_H-M   'P 1'
#
loop_
_entity.id
_entity.type
_entity.pdbx_description
1 polymer ?
#
loop_
_entity_poly.entity_id
_entity_poly.type
_entity_poly.pdbx_seq_one_letter_code
_entity_poly.pdbx_strand_id
1 'polypeptide(L)'
;MCIIKTVYKFDGDILQRNAKRVQMIRDIKGSSNLTIIIKRFLDNVKDYNFKNVRYIIENELFFERISVDMICRYMDTLNKYENIECIFEEAYILKGENGFRRTVDYLVRQTY
;
A
#
# COMPACT_ATOMS: atom_id res chain seq x y z
N MET A 1 -29.44 14.79 -0.14
CA MET A 1 -28.66 13.58 0.17
C MET A 1 -27.83 13.25 -1.08
N CYS A 2 -26.60 13.74 -1.17
CA CYS A 2 -25.76 13.49 -2.35
C CYS A 2 -25.04 12.15 -2.18
N ILE A 3 -25.46 11.17 -2.96
CA ILE A 3 -24.70 9.94 -3.19
C ILE A 3 -23.45 10.36 -3.97
N ILE A 4 -22.30 10.45 -3.28
CA ILE A 4 -21.01 10.53 -3.95
C ILE A 4 -20.87 9.21 -4.72
N LYS A 5 -21.08 9.27 -6.04
CA LYS A 5 -20.74 8.16 -6.93
C LYS A 5 -19.23 7.96 -6.80
N THR A 6 -18.81 6.94 -6.05
CA THR A 6 -17.51 6.30 -6.25
C THR A 6 -17.45 5.90 -7.71
N VAL A 7 -16.83 6.74 -8.54
CA VAL A 7 -16.49 6.39 -9.91
C VAL A 7 -15.70 5.10 -9.80
N TYR A 8 -16.25 4.03 -10.35
CA TYR A 8 -15.78 2.66 -10.19
C TYR A 8 -14.28 2.58 -10.43
N LYS A 9 -13.51 2.53 -9.34
CA LYS A 9 -12.05 2.50 -9.35
C LYS A 9 -11.50 1.31 -10.15
N PHE A 10 -12.35 0.32 -10.44
CA PHE A 10 -12.04 -0.90 -11.16
C PHE A 10 -13.20 -1.36 -12.07
N ASP A 11 -13.60 -0.55 -13.05
CA ASP A 11 -14.46 -1.03 -14.16
C ASP A 11 -13.66 -1.90 -15.15
N GLY A 12 -14.29 -2.95 -15.67
CA GLY A 12 -13.70 -3.90 -16.65
C GLY A 12 -13.54 -5.32 -16.10
N ASP A 13 -13.11 -6.24 -16.97
CA ASP A 13 -12.81 -7.63 -16.57
C ASP A 13 -11.60 -7.72 -15.62
N ILE A 14 -11.28 -8.93 -15.12
CA ILE A 14 -10.17 -9.14 -14.18
C ILE A 14 -8.82 -8.65 -14.74
N LEU A 15 -8.55 -8.87 -16.02
CA LEU A 15 -7.28 -8.47 -16.66
C LEU A 15 -7.19 -6.96 -16.78
N GLN A 16 -8.26 -6.31 -17.23
CA GLN A 16 -8.34 -4.85 -17.35
C GLN A 16 -8.18 -4.17 -15.99
N ARG A 17 -8.83 -4.70 -14.94
CA ARG A 17 -8.71 -4.18 -13.57
C ARG A 17 -7.29 -4.30 -13.04
N ASN A 18 -6.63 -5.44 -13.28
CA ASN A 18 -5.23 -5.63 -12.89
C ASN A 18 -4.28 -4.70 -13.67
N ALA A 19 -4.50 -4.50 -14.97
CA ALA A 19 -3.70 -3.58 -15.76
C ALA A 19 -3.83 -2.14 -15.26
N LYS A 20 -5.05 -1.68 -14.97
CA LYS A 20 -5.31 -0.36 -14.36
C LYS A 20 -4.61 -0.23 -13.00
N ARG A 21 -4.71 -1.26 -12.14
CA ARG A 21 -4.02 -1.30 -10.84
C ARG A 21 -2.51 -1.11 -10.98
N VAL A 22 -1.87 -1.87 -11.88
CA VAL A 22 -0.43 -1.78 -12.13
C VAL A 22 -0.04 -0.40 -12.67
N GLN A 23 -0.85 0.18 -13.55
CA GLN A 23 -0.60 1.52 -14.06
C GLN A 23 -0.61 2.57 -12.95
N MET A 24 -1.64 2.56 -12.07
CA MET A 24 -1.71 3.50 -10.95
C MET A 24 -0.50 3.40 -10.01
N ILE A 25 -0.01 2.17 -9.78
CA ILE A 25 1.19 1.94 -8.97
C ILE A 25 2.43 2.55 -9.63
N ARG A 26 2.58 2.39 -10.95
CA ARG A 26 3.70 2.99 -11.71
C ARG A 26 3.67 4.50 -11.66
N ASP A 27 2.49 5.09 -11.79
CA ASP A 27 2.31 6.54 -11.70
C ASP A 27 2.75 7.07 -10.32
N ILE A 28 2.40 6.36 -9.25
CA ILE A 28 2.82 6.71 -7.88
C ILE A 28 4.31 6.50 -7.64
N LYS A 29 4.92 5.45 -8.20
CA LYS A 29 6.38 5.24 -8.11
C LYS A 29 7.18 6.42 -8.67
N GLY A 30 6.67 7.06 -9.74
CA GLY A 30 7.29 8.24 -10.34
C GLY A 30 6.86 9.57 -9.72
N SER A 31 5.97 9.55 -8.73
CA SER A 31 5.42 10.75 -8.12
C SER A 31 6.31 11.28 -7.00
N SER A 32 6.49 12.60 -6.94
CA SER A 32 7.11 13.29 -5.79
C SER A 32 6.32 13.09 -4.49
N ASN A 33 5.07 12.61 -4.55
CA ASN A 33 4.25 12.36 -3.39
C ASN A 33 4.49 10.98 -2.75
N LEU A 34 5.27 10.10 -3.37
CA LEU A 34 5.49 8.74 -2.87
C LEU A 34 5.98 8.73 -1.42
N THR A 35 7.08 9.44 -1.16
CA THR A 35 7.68 9.53 0.17
C THR A 35 6.69 10.09 1.19
N ILE A 36 5.89 11.10 0.83
CA ILE A 36 4.86 11.67 1.72
C ILE A 36 3.78 10.62 2.06
N ILE A 37 3.34 9.84 1.09
CA ILE A 37 2.34 8.78 1.30
C ILE A 37 2.92 7.67 2.18
N ILE A 38 4.16 7.26 1.94
CA ILE A 38 4.84 6.22 2.73
C ILE A 38 5.05 6.68 4.17
N LYS A 39 5.51 7.92 4.37
CA LYS A 39 5.66 8.48 5.71
C LYS A 39 4.34 8.49 6.46
N ARG A 40 3.28 9.00 5.83
CA ARG A 40 1.93 8.96 6.39
C ARG A 40 1.47 7.54 6.68
N PHE A 41 1.75 6.59 5.80
CA PHE A 41 1.44 5.17 6.02
C PHE A 41 2.12 4.65 7.29
N LEU A 42 3.42 4.85 7.42
CA LEU A 42 4.21 4.36 8.55
C LEU A 42 3.85 5.06 9.88
N ASP A 43 3.51 6.34 9.85
CA ASP A 43 3.01 7.05 11.03
C ASP A 43 1.68 6.44 11.51
N ASN A 44 0.75 6.16 10.58
CA ASN A 44 -0.51 5.48 10.93
C ASN A 44 -0.31 4.03 11.38
N VAL A 45 0.75 3.35 10.93
CA VAL A 45 1.13 2.02 11.42
C VAL A 45 1.61 2.10 12.88
N LYS A 46 2.46 3.09 13.21
CA LYS A 46 2.94 3.33 14.58
C LYS A 46 1.81 3.70 15.54
N ASP A 47 0.86 4.51 15.08
CA ASP A 47 -0.32 4.92 15.85
C ASP A 47 -1.41 3.84 15.94
N TYR A 48 -1.18 2.65 15.37
CA TYR A 48 -2.17 1.59 15.23
C TYR A 48 -3.50 2.05 14.61
N ASN A 49 -3.46 3.06 13.73
CA ASN A 49 -4.62 3.63 13.07
C ASN A 49 -5.05 2.75 11.87
N PHE A 50 -5.69 1.63 12.19
CA PHE A 50 -6.13 0.62 11.23
C PHE A 50 -6.93 1.20 10.06
N LYS A 51 -7.85 2.12 10.34
CA LYS A 51 -8.74 2.71 9.31
C LYS A 51 -7.93 3.43 8.24
N ASN A 52 -6.94 4.23 8.66
CA ASN A 52 -6.10 4.97 7.73
C ASN A 52 -5.09 4.06 7.03
N VAL A 53 -4.47 3.11 7.75
CA VAL A 53 -3.58 2.11 7.14
C VAL A 53 -4.31 1.38 6.01
N ARG A 54 -5.52 0.88 6.29
CA ARG A 54 -6.35 0.22 5.29
C ARG A 54 -6.66 1.14 4.11
N TYR A 55 -7.05 2.38 4.39
CA TYR A 55 -7.35 3.34 3.33
C TYR A 55 -6.16 3.56 2.40
N ILE A 56 -4.97 3.79 2.95
CA ILE A 56 -3.75 4.04 2.18
C ILE A 56 -3.37 2.82 1.33
N ILE A 57 -3.44 1.60 1.89
CA ILE A 57 -3.19 0.36 1.14
C ILE A 57 -4.17 0.23 -0.03
N GLU A 58 -5.47 0.32 0.25
CA GLU A 58 -6.52 0.07 -0.73
C GLU A 58 -6.65 1.18 -1.77
N ASN A 59 -6.15 2.39 -1.48
CA ASN A 59 -6.47 3.57 -2.28
C ASN A 59 -5.31 4.41 -2.78
N GLU A 60 -4.12 4.27 -2.22
CA GLU A 60 -3.01 5.17 -2.51
C GLU A 60 -1.71 4.45 -2.82
N LEU A 61 -1.46 3.27 -2.26
CA LEU A 61 -0.25 2.50 -2.54
C LEU A 61 -0.54 1.29 -3.42
N PHE A 62 -1.39 0.38 -2.99
CA PHE A 62 -1.50 -0.94 -3.65
C PHE A 62 -2.74 -1.12 -4.49
N PHE A 63 -3.77 -0.30 -4.26
CA PHE A 63 -5.04 -0.40 -4.98
C PHE A 63 -5.62 -1.83 -4.90
N GLU A 64 -5.42 -2.46 -3.75
CA GLU A 64 -5.71 -3.87 -3.48
C GLU A 64 -6.52 -3.96 -2.19
N ARG A 65 -7.61 -4.72 -2.20
CA ARG A 65 -8.38 -5.02 -0.98
C ARG A 65 -7.66 -6.08 -0.16
N ILE A 66 -7.39 -5.77 1.10
CA ILE A 66 -6.69 -6.66 2.03
C ILE A 66 -7.60 -6.99 3.20
N SER A 67 -7.52 -8.22 3.72
CA SER A 67 -8.26 -8.61 4.91
C SER A 67 -7.74 -7.91 6.15
N VAL A 68 -8.62 -7.69 7.13
CA VAL A 68 -8.30 -7.07 8.42
C VAL A 68 -7.14 -7.83 9.09
N ASP A 69 -7.23 -9.16 9.16
CA ASP A 69 -6.20 -10.01 9.79
C ASP A 69 -4.82 -9.88 9.15
N MET A 70 -4.78 -9.59 7.84
CA MET A 70 -3.52 -9.41 7.13
C MET A 70 -2.94 -8.03 7.39
N ILE A 71 -3.78 -6.99 7.41
CA ILE A 71 -3.34 -5.63 7.78
C ILE A 71 -2.78 -5.63 9.21
N CYS A 72 -3.49 -6.21 10.19
CA CYS A 72 -3.03 -6.28 11.57
C CYS A 72 -1.66 -6.97 11.69
N ARG A 73 -1.50 -8.15 11.07
CA ARG A 73 -0.21 -8.87 11.08
C ARG A 73 0.94 -8.06 10.49
N TYR A 74 0.67 -7.32 9.41
CA TYR A 74 1.70 -6.50 8.78
C TYR A 74 2.00 -5.22 9.55
N MET A 75 1.02 -4.62 10.22
CA MET A 75 1.26 -3.51 11.16
C MET A 75 2.20 -3.96 12.29
N ASP A 76 1.90 -5.10 12.93
CA ASP A 76 2.75 -5.66 13.98
C ASP A 76 4.16 -5.99 13.47
N THR A 77 4.27 -6.39 12.20
CA THR A 77 5.57 -6.67 11.57
C THR A 77 6.35 -5.39 11.32
N LEU A 78 5.72 -4.38 10.72
CA LEU A 78 6.35 -3.10 10.39
C LEU A 78 6.77 -2.31 11.64
N ASN A 79 5.98 -2.40 12.72
CA ASN A 79 6.28 -1.74 14.01
C ASN A 79 7.51 -2.32 14.74
N LYS A 80 8.06 -3.47 14.29
CA LYS A 80 9.30 -4.02 14.85
C LYS A 80 10.56 -3.34 14.33
N TYR A 81 10.46 -2.54 13.27
CA TYR A 81 11.59 -1.91 12.62
C TYR A 81 11.69 -0.44 13.00
N GLU A 82 12.89 -0.01 13.38
CA GLU A 82 13.21 1.41 13.53
C GLU A 82 13.58 2.01 12.16
N ASN A 83 13.10 3.22 11.87
CA ASN A 83 13.47 4.00 10.68
C ASN A 83 13.31 3.25 9.33
N ILE A 84 12.23 2.48 9.17
CA ILE A 84 11.98 1.65 7.98
C ILE A 84 11.55 2.44 6.72
N GLU A 85 11.44 3.77 6.76
CA GLU A 85 10.88 4.60 5.68
C GLU A 85 11.59 4.40 4.35
N CYS A 86 12.91 4.59 4.30
CA CYS A 86 13.70 4.42 3.07
C CYS A 86 13.64 2.98 2.55
N ILE A 87 13.74 1.99 3.44
CA ILE A 87 13.74 0.56 3.08
C ILE A 87 12.37 0.15 2.53
N PHE A 88 11.28 0.66 3.13
CA PHE A 88 9.93 0.42 2.64
C PHE A 88 9.71 1.06 1.27
N GLU A 89 10.22 2.28 1.05
CA GLU A 89 10.16 2.95 -0.25
C GLU A 89 10.87 2.15 -1.34
N GLU A 90 12.09 1.68 -1.07
CA GLU A 90 12.83 0.80 -1.98
C GLU A 90 12.06 -0.50 -2.27
N ALA A 91 11.53 -1.16 -1.24
CA ALA A 91 10.72 -2.36 -1.39
C ALA A 91 9.46 -2.10 -2.23
N TYR A 92 8.81 -0.95 -2.04
CA TYR A 92 7.64 -0.54 -2.81
C TYR A 92 7.98 -0.26 -4.28
N ILE A 93 9.07 0.45 -4.55
CA ILE A 93 9.56 0.71 -5.92
C ILE A 93 9.83 -0.61 -6.64
N LEU A 94 10.47 -1.57 -5.96
CA LEU A 94 10.84 -2.86 -6.54
C LEU A 94 9.65 -3.82 -6.70
N LYS A 95 8.74 -3.87 -5.72
CA LYS A 95 7.73 -4.94 -5.61
C LYS A 95 6.28 -4.49 -5.58
N GLY A 96 5.99 -3.19 -5.51
CA GLY A 96 4.62 -2.65 -5.35
C GLY A 96 3.59 -3.21 -6.33
N GLU A 97 3.98 -3.41 -7.60
CA GLU A 97 3.10 -3.96 -8.65
C GLU A 97 2.58 -5.37 -8.33
N ASN A 98 3.34 -6.11 -7.51
CA ASN A 98 3.03 -7.46 -7.07
C ASN A 98 2.02 -7.49 -5.91
N GLY A 99 1.63 -6.33 -5.35
CA GLY A 99 0.66 -6.23 -4.27
C GLY A 99 1.28 -6.10 -2.88
N PHE A 100 0.46 -5.71 -1.91
CA PHE A 100 0.89 -5.32 -0.57
C PHE A 100 1.68 -6.42 0.13
N ARG A 101 1.10 -7.63 0.17
CA ARG A 101 1.70 -8.79 0.81
C ARG A 101 3.11 -9.08 0.28
N ARG A 102 3.28 -9.10 -1.04
CA ARG A 102 4.58 -9.44 -1.65
C ARG A 102 5.64 -8.35 -1.41
N THR A 103 5.23 -7.08 -1.29
CA THR A 103 6.13 -6.00 -0.91
C THR A 103 6.61 -6.16 0.52
N VAL A 104 5.72 -6.43 1.48
CA VAL A 104 6.12 -6.60 2.88
C VAL A 104 6.91 -7.90 3.07
N ASP A 105 6.52 -9.00 2.42
CA ASP A 105 7.29 -10.25 2.46
C ASP A 105 8.72 -10.07 1.91
N TYR A 106 8.89 -9.24 0.86
CA TYR A 106 10.21 -8.89 0.34
C TYR A 106 11.02 -8.06 1.35
N LEU A 107 10.41 -7.03 1.94
CA LEU A 107 11.01 -6.18 2.96
C LEU A 107 11.56 -7.00 4.14
N VAL A 108 10.73 -7.88 4.69
CA VAL A 108 11.11 -8.75 5.82
C VAL A 108 12.30 -9.63 5.47
N ARG A 109 12.35 -10.18 4.25
CA ARG A 109 13.47 -11.02 3.79
C ARG A 109 14.77 -10.26 3.56
N GLN A 110 14.74 -8.94 3.41
CA GLN A 110 15.97 -8.14 3.29
C GLN A 110 16.56 -7.79 4.67
N THR A 111 15.78 -7.92 5.74
CA THR A 111 16.21 -7.55 7.10
C THR A 111 16.69 -8.74 7.94
N TYR A 112 16.62 -9.96 7.40
CA TYR A 112 17.17 -11.19 7.96
C TYR A 112 18.28 -11.72 7.05
#